data_AF-A0A6G1K2H5-F1
#
_entry.id   AF-A0A6G1K2H5-F1
#
_cell.length_a   1.000
_cell.length_b   1.000
_cell.length_c   1.000
_cell.angle_alpha   90.00
_cell.angle_beta   90.00
_cell.angle_gamma   90.00
#
_symmetry.space_group_name_H-M   'P 1'
#
loop_
_entity.id
_entity.type
_entity.pdbx_description
1 polymer ?
#
loop_
_entity_poly.entity_id
_entity_poly.type
_entity_poly.pdbx_seq_one_letter_code
_entity_poly.pdbx_strand_id
1 'polypeptide(L)'
;MGFGGGNCTFVPETTQTDAGVAGAGVLLSFIITNCLSLCLSAIIILMGLRKSTSAPIARKLLLGFSDQQIVTGIGIQSVALAKMKSMVAYHFFIVWLLSLLSTATNLSTLLALVNDFKRDWVLRWLRQMLMLINLALGVISGIFILQSVMKNLEPRLPIGCVWEVPSRGASSNAAISVFGTIAVIAGNGITFIAATWYLHNREFPKWIKSVQVVGLIFLVASGIGATVRVIMVSQAFGSPPESVRLVGSSEGDWGFGQLLTLLLLVLPLISTVEIMRGETRTPPSKVDDDFQSGKDDEMMLQGKSGRHNEFQPSPFEGRSNFFARK
;
A
#
# COMPACT_ATOMS: atom_id res chain seq x y z
N MET A 1 5.62 -35.80 3.93
CA MET A 1 4.50 -35.35 4.79
C MET A 1 3.27 -35.25 3.91
N GLY A 2 2.35 -36.20 4.03
CA GLY A 2 1.15 -36.29 3.21
C GLY A 2 0.11 -35.27 3.64
N PHE A 3 -0.12 -34.26 2.80
CA PHE A 3 -1.19 -33.29 2.97
C PHE A 3 -2.46 -33.85 2.32
N GLY A 4 -3.42 -34.34 3.11
CA GLY A 4 -4.72 -34.86 2.63
C GLY A 4 -5.36 -33.92 1.60
N GLY A 5 -5.70 -34.46 0.43
CA GLY A 5 -6.33 -33.72 -0.66
C GLY A 5 -7.79 -33.42 -0.35
N GLY A 6 -8.24 -32.18 -0.61
CA GLY A 6 -9.66 -31.88 -0.68
C GLY A 6 -10.30 -32.64 -1.84
N ASN A 7 -11.54 -33.08 -1.69
CA ASN A 7 -12.25 -33.80 -2.75
C ASN A 7 -12.65 -32.83 -3.88
N CYS A 8 -11.82 -32.70 -4.91
CA CYS A 8 -12.06 -31.81 -6.06
C CYS A 8 -13.06 -32.37 -7.09
N THR A 9 -13.48 -33.63 -6.91
CA THR A 9 -14.46 -34.33 -7.77
C THR A 9 -15.90 -34.01 -7.43
N PHE A 10 -16.18 -33.61 -6.18
CA PHE A 10 -17.53 -33.31 -5.71
C PHE A 10 -17.66 -31.83 -5.35
N VAL A 11 -18.61 -31.13 -5.98
CA VAL A 11 -18.91 -29.74 -5.65
C VAL A 11 -19.88 -29.72 -4.46
N PRO A 12 -19.50 -29.18 -3.29
CA PRO A 12 -20.39 -29.09 -2.14
C PRO A 12 -21.66 -28.30 -2.47
N GLU A 13 -22.81 -28.68 -1.91
CA GLU A 13 -24.09 -27.98 -2.14
C GLU A 13 -24.12 -26.57 -1.54
N THR A 14 -23.41 -26.36 -0.44
CA THR A 14 -23.35 -25.11 0.32
C THR A 14 -21.91 -24.80 0.72
N THR A 15 -21.64 -23.55 1.09
CA THR A 15 -20.33 -23.07 1.53
C THR A 15 -20.45 -22.39 2.88
N GLN A 16 -19.57 -22.72 3.82
CA GLN A 16 -19.55 -22.07 5.14
C GLN A 16 -19.00 -20.64 5.02
N THR A 17 -19.58 -19.70 5.76
CA THR A 17 -19.07 -18.32 5.83
C THR A 17 -17.72 -18.26 6.57
N ASP A 18 -16.85 -17.32 6.17
CA ASP A 18 -15.56 -17.05 6.84
C ASP A 18 -15.43 -15.54 7.14
N ALA A 19 -16.06 -15.15 8.24
CA ALA A 19 -16.05 -13.77 8.73
C ALA A 19 -14.65 -13.29 9.20
N GLY A 20 -13.68 -14.19 9.36
CA GLY A 20 -12.29 -13.81 9.68
C GLY A 20 -11.57 -13.21 8.48
N VAL A 21 -12.03 -13.49 7.26
CA VAL A 21 -11.39 -13.07 6.02
C VAL A 21 -12.29 -12.12 5.23
N ALA A 22 -13.57 -12.44 5.11
CA ALA A 22 -14.57 -11.66 4.37
C ALA A 22 -15.48 -10.81 5.28
N GLY A 23 -15.14 -10.71 6.57
CA GLY A 23 -15.92 -9.99 7.56
C GLY A 23 -15.93 -8.47 7.35
N ALA A 24 -17.05 -7.82 7.67
CA ALA A 24 -17.25 -6.38 7.49
C ALA A 24 -16.09 -5.51 8.03
N GLY A 25 -15.64 -5.75 9.26
CA GLY A 25 -14.56 -4.97 9.87
C GLY A 25 -13.20 -5.15 9.18
N VAL A 26 -12.88 -6.36 8.72
CA VAL A 26 -11.62 -6.63 7.98
C VAL A 26 -11.64 -5.89 6.65
N LEU A 27 -12.75 -5.99 5.91
CA LEU A 27 -12.91 -5.32 4.63
C LEU A 27 -12.85 -3.79 4.78
N LEU A 28 -13.58 -3.22 5.75
CA LEU A 28 -13.57 -1.78 6.02
C LEU A 28 -12.19 -1.28 6.43
N SER A 29 -11.46 -2.03 7.27
CA SER A 29 -10.10 -1.70 7.69
C SER A 29 -9.18 -1.51 6.50
N PHE A 30 -9.18 -2.46 5.55
CA PHE A 30 -8.38 -2.37 4.33
C PHE A 30 -8.83 -1.25 3.40
N ILE A 31 -10.15 -1.05 3.23
CA ILE A 31 -10.71 -0.01 2.35
C ILE A 31 -10.38 1.38 2.89
N ILE A 32 -10.66 1.65 4.16
CA ILE A 32 -10.41 2.96 4.79
C ILE A 32 -8.92 3.28 4.75
N THR A 33 -8.07 2.33 5.15
CA THR A 33 -6.61 2.49 5.12
C THR A 33 -6.12 2.83 3.72
N ASN A 34 -6.59 2.09 2.69
CA ASN A 34 -6.22 2.36 1.31
C ASN A 34 -6.69 3.75 0.86
N CYS A 35 -7.95 4.12 1.11
CA CYS A 35 -8.49 5.42 0.70
C CYS A 35 -7.71 6.58 1.33
N LEU A 36 -7.45 6.51 2.64
CA LEU A 36 -6.67 7.52 3.35
C LEU A 36 -5.23 7.57 2.83
N SER A 37 -4.56 6.43 2.66
CA SER A 37 -3.19 6.37 2.15
C SER A 37 -3.07 6.94 0.73
N LEU A 38 -3.99 6.62 -0.18
CA LEU A 38 -3.98 7.19 -1.54
C LEU A 38 -4.22 8.70 -1.52
N CYS A 39 -5.13 9.19 -0.68
CA CYS A 39 -5.39 10.62 -0.52
C CYS A 39 -4.16 11.35 0.02
N LEU A 40 -3.52 10.82 1.07
CA LEU A 40 -2.31 11.40 1.65
C LEU A 40 -1.15 11.38 0.65
N SER A 41 -0.95 10.27 -0.08
CA SER A 41 0.04 10.15 -1.15
C SER A 41 -0.20 11.20 -2.23
N ALA A 42 -1.45 11.40 -2.66
CA ALA A 42 -1.81 12.41 -3.65
C ALA A 42 -1.52 13.83 -3.15
N ILE A 43 -1.88 14.15 -1.91
CA ILE A 43 -1.61 15.46 -1.29
C ILE A 43 -0.10 15.73 -1.27
N ILE A 44 0.71 14.78 -0.79
CA ILE A 44 2.17 14.93 -0.70
C ILE A 44 2.81 15.13 -2.07
N ILE A 45 2.40 14.34 -3.07
CA ILE A 45 2.92 14.46 -4.44
C ILE A 45 2.52 15.81 -5.04
N LEU A 46 1.26 16.23 -4.92
CA LEU A 46 0.78 17.52 -5.44
C LEU A 46 1.46 18.73 -4.77
N MET A 47 1.70 18.68 -3.46
CA MET A 47 2.46 19.71 -2.75
C MET A 47 3.92 19.77 -3.25
N GLY A 48 4.55 18.62 -3.47
CA GLY A 48 5.89 18.52 -4.07
C GLY A 48 5.97 19.04 -5.51
N LEU A 49 4.87 19.01 -6.27
CA LEU A 49 4.80 19.66 -7.58
C LEU A 49 4.73 21.19 -7.47
N ARG A 50 3.99 21.72 -6.48
CA ARG A 50 3.79 23.16 -6.25
C ARG A 50 4.95 23.87 -5.54
N LYS A 51 6.08 23.18 -5.27
CA LYS A 51 7.19 23.68 -4.42
C LYS A 51 6.71 24.17 -3.03
N SER A 52 5.56 23.68 -2.56
CA SER A 52 4.96 24.12 -1.30
C SER A 52 5.44 23.27 -0.14
N THR A 53 5.35 23.88 1.05
CA THR A 53 5.60 23.37 2.41
C THR A 53 5.60 21.85 2.63
N SER A 54 6.50 21.43 3.51
CA SER A 54 6.49 20.11 4.14
C SER A 54 5.12 19.74 4.71
N ALA A 55 4.70 18.49 4.48
CA ALA A 55 3.54 17.90 5.14
C ALA A 55 3.99 16.81 6.14
N PRO A 56 4.68 17.16 7.24
CA PRO A 56 5.31 16.18 8.13
C PRO A 56 4.29 15.24 8.78
N ILE A 57 3.12 15.78 9.14
CA ILE A 57 2.00 15.01 9.69
C ILE A 57 1.47 14.00 8.66
N ALA A 58 1.20 14.44 7.42
CA ALA A 58 0.70 13.57 6.37
C ALA A 58 1.70 12.45 6.04
N ARG A 59 3.01 12.77 6.00
CA ARG A 59 4.08 11.80 5.80
C ARG A 59 4.10 10.75 6.90
N LYS A 60 4.06 11.15 8.18
CA LYS A 60 4.05 10.22 9.31
C LYS A 60 2.79 9.35 9.33
N LEU A 61 1.63 9.95 9.10
CA LEU A 61 0.35 9.23 9.07
C LEU A 61 0.33 8.19 7.94
N LEU A 62 0.80 8.58 6.75
CA LEU A 62 0.92 7.68 5.60
C LEU A 62 1.87 6.51 5.87
N LEU A 63 3.00 6.77 6.56
CA LEU A 63 3.92 5.71 7.01
C LEU A 63 3.21 4.71 7.94
N GLY A 64 2.48 5.21 8.94
CA GLY A 64 1.77 4.36 9.90
C GLY A 64 0.72 3.47 9.23
N PHE A 65 -0.08 4.01 8.31
CA PHE A 65 -1.03 3.22 7.55
C PHE A 65 -0.35 2.17 6.66
N SER A 66 0.74 2.53 5.98
CA SER A 66 1.52 1.58 5.17
C SER A 66 2.05 0.41 6.01
N ASP A 67 2.56 0.69 7.21
CA ASP A 67 3.15 -0.31 8.10
C ASP A 67 2.12 -1.27 8.69
N GLN A 68 0.90 -0.80 8.97
CA GLN A 68 -0.18 -1.69 9.35
C GLN A 68 -0.62 -2.55 8.16
N GLN A 69 -0.83 -1.91 7.02
CA GLN A 69 -1.39 -2.54 5.83
C GLN A 69 -0.48 -3.62 5.22
N ILE A 70 0.84 -3.47 5.35
CA ILE A 70 1.81 -4.47 4.89
C ILE A 70 1.79 -5.73 5.77
N VAL A 71 1.70 -5.57 7.10
CA VAL A 71 1.67 -6.69 8.04
C VAL A 71 0.36 -7.46 7.92
N THR A 72 -0.78 -6.74 7.90
CA THR A 72 -2.10 -7.37 7.74
C THR A 72 -2.25 -8.00 6.35
N GLY A 73 -1.74 -7.34 5.30
CA GLY A 73 -1.74 -7.84 3.94
C GLY A 73 -0.94 -9.13 3.77
N ILE A 74 0.26 -9.22 4.35
CA ILE A 74 1.06 -10.47 4.34
C ILE A 74 0.34 -11.55 5.15
N GLY A 75 -0.19 -11.21 6.33
CA GLY A 75 -0.87 -12.16 7.21
C GLY A 75 -2.05 -12.83 6.52
N ILE A 76 -2.96 -12.05 5.92
CA ILE A 76 -4.18 -12.58 5.30
C ILE A 76 -3.88 -13.44 4.06
N GLN A 77 -2.90 -13.02 3.24
CA GLN A 77 -2.46 -13.81 2.09
C GLN A 77 -1.78 -15.11 2.50
N SER A 78 -0.97 -15.08 3.57
CA SER A 78 -0.32 -16.27 4.10
C SER A 78 -1.35 -17.28 4.61
N VAL A 79 -2.40 -16.81 5.31
CA VAL A 79 -3.51 -17.67 5.76
C VAL A 79 -4.26 -18.28 4.57
N ALA A 80 -4.53 -17.49 3.53
CA ALA A 80 -5.23 -17.97 2.34
C ALA A 80 -4.44 -19.05 1.60
N LEU A 81 -3.14 -18.87 1.44
CA LEU A 81 -2.26 -19.87 0.82
C LEU A 81 -2.10 -21.10 1.71
N ALA A 82 -1.96 -20.94 3.02
CA ALA A 82 -1.90 -22.07 3.95
C ALA A 82 -3.19 -22.90 3.94
N LYS A 83 -4.35 -22.24 3.77
CA LYS A 83 -5.67 -22.88 3.67
C LYS A 83 -6.10 -23.17 2.22
N MET A 84 -5.20 -23.15 1.23
CA MET A 84 -5.57 -23.31 -0.18
C MET A 84 -6.38 -24.58 -0.52
N LYS A 85 -6.27 -25.64 0.29
CA LYS A 85 -6.99 -26.91 0.11
C LYS A 85 -8.40 -26.93 0.71
N SER A 86 -8.72 -25.99 1.61
CA SER A 86 -10.01 -25.94 2.32
C SER A 86 -10.75 -24.61 2.12
N MET A 87 -10.05 -23.52 1.82
CA MET A 87 -10.64 -22.23 1.50
C MET A 87 -11.19 -22.25 0.09
N VAL A 88 -12.47 -21.91 -0.03
CA VAL A 88 -13.17 -21.84 -1.33
C VAL A 88 -12.67 -20.68 -2.18
N ALA A 89 -12.86 -20.78 -3.50
CA ALA A 89 -12.43 -19.76 -4.45
C ALA A 89 -13.06 -18.38 -4.18
N TYR A 90 -14.28 -18.30 -3.65
CA TYR A 90 -14.94 -17.05 -3.25
C TYR A 90 -14.13 -16.26 -2.20
N HIS A 91 -13.82 -16.86 -1.04
CA HIS A 91 -13.03 -16.19 0.01
C HIS A 91 -11.61 -15.88 -0.46
N PHE A 92 -11.01 -16.78 -1.23
CA PHE A 92 -9.68 -16.57 -1.78
C PHE A 92 -9.63 -15.38 -2.75
N PHE A 93 -10.70 -15.17 -3.54
CA PHE A 93 -10.82 -14.00 -4.41
C PHE A 93 -10.91 -12.69 -3.61
N ILE A 94 -11.65 -12.67 -2.51
CA ILE A 94 -11.70 -11.51 -1.60
C ILE A 94 -10.31 -11.22 -1.04
N VAL A 95 -9.57 -12.24 -0.57
CA VAL A 95 -8.18 -12.07 -0.09
C VAL A 95 -7.29 -11.46 -1.16
N TRP A 96 -7.41 -11.93 -2.40
CA TRP A 96 -6.65 -11.36 -3.50
C TRP A 96 -6.99 -9.87 -3.72
N LEU A 97 -8.26 -9.47 -3.68
CA LEU A 97 -8.63 -8.05 -3.76
C LEU A 97 -8.06 -7.22 -2.60
N LEU A 98 -8.07 -7.75 -1.37
CA LEU A 98 -7.45 -7.10 -0.21
C LEU A 98 -5.93 -6.95 -0.37
N SER A 99 -5.28 -7.95 -0.99
CA SER A 99 -3.85 -7.86 -1.33
C SER A 99 -3.55 -6.76 -2.34
N LEU A 100 -4.46 -6.50 -3.29
CA LEU A 100 -4.34 -5.40 -4.24
C LEU A 100 -4.42 -4.05 -3.53
N LEU A 101 -5.35 -3.90 -2.58
CA LEU A 101 -5.45 -2.68 -1.74
C LEU A 101 -4.17 -2.48 -0.90
N SER A 102 -3.67 -3.55 -0.29
CA SER A 102 -2.40 -3.49 0.45
C SER A 102 -1.22 -3.11 -0.45
N THR A 103 -1.14 -3.69 -1.64
CA THR A 103 -0.09 -3.35 -2.62
C THR A 103 -0.20 -1.91 -3.07
N ALA A 104 -1.41 -1.43 -3.39
CA ALA A 104 -1.63 -0.05 -3.83
C ALA A 104 -1.24 0.96 -2.75
N THR A 105 -1.62 0.69 -1.50
CA THR A 105 -1.24 1.49 -0.33
C THR A 105 0.29 1.59 -0.22
N ASN A 106 0.97 0.44 -0.20
CA ASN A 106 2.41 0.37 -0.03
C ASN A 106 3.21 1.00 -1.18
N LEU A 107 2.79 0.77 -2.43
CA LEU A 107 3.42 1.39 -3.60
C LEU A 107 3.20 2.91 -3.63
N SER A 108 2.01 3.38 -3.22
CA SER A 108 1.73 4.83 -3.17
C SER A 108 2.59 5.53 -2.14
N THR A 109 2.79 4.90 -0.97
CA THR A 109 3.70 5.38 0.08
C THR A 109 5.14 5.46 -0.43
N LEU A 110 5.61 4.45 -1.17
CA LEU A 110 6.94 4.43 -1.76
C LEU A 110 7.14 5.58 -2.76
N LEU A 111 6.14 5.85 -3.61
CA LEU A 111 6.17 6.95 -4.57
C LEU A 111 6.16 8.33 -3.87
N ALA A 112 5.36 8.49 -2.81
CA ALA A 112 5.22 9.77 -2.11
C ALA A 112 6.38 10.10 -1.15
N LEU A 113 6.98 9.08 -0.53
CA LEU A 113 8.00 9.24 0.53
C LEU A 113 9.41 8.80 0.13
N VAL A 114 9.67 8.69 -1.17
CA VAL A 114 10.97 8.30 -1.73
C VAL A 114 12.16 9.04 -1.11
N ASN A 115 12.05 10.36 -0.90
CA ASN A 115 13.13 11.18 -0.35
C ASN A 115 13.40 10.88 1.12
N ASP A 116 12.36 10.51 1.87
CA ASP A 116 12.48 10.18 3.28
C ASP A 116 13.17 8.82 3.45
N PHE A 117 12.91 7.86 2.55
CA PHE A 117 13.61 6.57 2.55
C PHE A 117 15.04 6.63 2.08
N LYS A 118 15.45 7.68 1.34
CA LYS A 118 16.85 7.85 0.91
C LYS A 118 17.83 8.03 2.07
N ARG A 119 17.35 8.43 3.26
CA ARG A 119 18.18 8.68 4.43
C ARG A 119 18.59 7.41 5.19
N ASP A 120 17.64 6.52 5.46
CA ASP A 120 17.85 5.37 6.35
C ASP A 120 17.85 4.06 5.55
N TRP A 121 19.03 3.47 5.33
CA TRP A 121 19.18 2.31 4.44
C TRP A 121 18.59 1.01 5.02
N VAL A 122 18.68 0.78 6.35
CA VAL A 122 18.16 -0.44 7.00
C VAL A 122 16.63 -0.49 6.91
N LEU A 123 15.96 0.60 7.31
CA LEU A 123 14.49 0.70 7.26
C LEU A 123 13.99 0.62 5.81
N ARG A 124 14.76 1.17 4.86
CA ARG A 124 14.48 1.01 3.43
C ARG A 124 14.49 -0.45 3.01
N TRP A 125 15.56 -1.18 3.30
CA TRP A 125 15.66 -2.59 2.90
C TRP A 125 14.60 -3.45 3.55
N LEU A 126 14.35 -3.27 4.86
CA LEU A 126 13.29 -3.98 5.56
C LEU A 126 11.93 -3.75 4.86
N ARG A 127 11.59 -2.50 4.57
CA ARG A 127 10.32 -2.17 3.92
C ARG A 127 10.26 -2.68 2.48
N GLN A 128 11.34 -2.56 1.70
CA GLN A 128 11.42 -3.08 0.33
C GLN A 128 11.23 -4.60 0.30
N MET A 129 11.82 -5.32 1.26
CA MET A 129 11.68 -6.77 1.39
C MET A 129 10.25 -7.17 1.79
N LEU A 130 9.65 -6.50 2.78
CA LEU A 130 8.26 -6.75 3.14
C LEU A 130 7.31 -6.43 1.98
N MET A 131 7.56 -5.36 1.22
CA MET A 131 6.73 -4.99 0.08
C MET A 131 6.89 -6.00 -1.06
N LEU A 132 8.11 -6.50 -1.28
CA LEU A 132 8.39 -7.56 -2.24
C LEU A 132 7.67 -8.86 -1.85
N ILE A 133 7.70 -9.25 -0.57
CA ILE A 133 6.98 -10.42 -0.07
C ILE A 133 5.47 -10.25 -0.29
N ASN A 134 4.90 -9.10 0.09
CA ASN A 134 3.48 -8.81 -0.11
C ASN A 134 3.09 -8.89 -1.59
N LEU A 135 3.92 -8.32 -2.48
CA LEU A 135 3.71 -8.39 -3.93
C LEU A 135 3.83 -9.82 -4.47
N ALA A 136 4.83 -10.58 -4.03
CA ALA A 136 5.05 -11.96 -4.46
C ALA A 136 3.87 -12.87 -4.06
N LEU A 137 3.39 -12.76 -2.82
CA LEU A 137 2.19 -13.45 -2.36
C LEU A 137 0.96 -13.05 -3.18
N GLY A 138 0.86 -11.77 -3.55
CA GLY A 138 -0.25 -11.23 -4.34
C GLY A 138 -0.23 -11.72 -5.79
N VAL A 139 0.96 -11.83 -6.39
CA VAL A 139 1.16 -12.42 -7.72
C VAL A 139 0.81 -13.90 -7.70
N ILE A 140 1.28 -14.65 -6.71
CA ILE A 140 0.95 -16.08 -6.56
C ILE A 140 -0.57 -16.24 -6.45
N SER A 141 -1.21 -15.52 -5.53
CA SER A 141 -2.68 -15.56 -5.36
C SER A 141 -3.41 -15.14 -6.64
N GLY A 142 -2.89 -14.15 -7.35
CA GLY A 142 -3.39 -13.69 -8.65
C GLY A 142 -3.31 -14.76 -9.74
N ILE A 143 -2.26 -15.58 -9.77
CA ILE A 143 -2.15 -16.72 -10.70
C ILE A 143 -3.24 -17.76 -10.42
N PHE A 144 -3.50 -18.08 -9.14
CA PHE A 144 -4.59 -19.00 -8.77
C PHE A 144 -5.95 -18.46 -9.24
N ILE A 145 -6.21 -17.17 -9.05
CA ILE A 145 -7.45 -16.53 -9.53
C ILE A 145 -7.52 -16.48 -11.06
N LEU A 146 -6.40 -16.22 -11.73
CA LEU A 146 -6.36 -16.22 -13.20
C LEU A 146 -6.72 -17.61 -13.73
N GLN A 147 -6.14 -18.66 -13.16
CA GLN A 147 -6.42 -20.04 -13.52
C GLN A 147 -7.87 -20.43 -13.19
N SER A 148 -8.42 -19.96 -12.07
CA SER A 148 -9.81 -20.26 -11.71
C SER A 148 -10.81 -19.66 -12.70
N VAL A 149 -10.54 -18.44 -13.20
CA VAL A 149 -11.35 -17.80 -14.24
C VAL A 149 -11.17 -18.51 -15.59
N MET A 150 -9.93 -18.86 -15.98
CA MET A 150 -9.64 -19.53 -17.25
C MET A 150 -10.28 -20.92 -17.34
N LYS A 151 -10.35 -21.65 -16.23
CA LYS A 151 -10.96 -22.99 -16.16
C LYS A 151 -12.45 -22.96 -15.81
N ASN A 152 -13.00 -21.80 -15.49
CA ASN A 152 -14.37 -21.61 -15.03
C ASN A 152 -14.69 -22.51 -13.82
N LEU A 153 -13.84 -22.42 -12.79
CA LEU A 153 -13.96 -23.20 -11.57
C LEU A 153 -15.18 -22.75 -10.77
N GLU A 154 -15.97 -23.70 -10.25
CA GLU A 154 -17.08 -23.36 -9.36
C GLU A 154 -16.59 -22.60 -8.11
N PRO A 155 -17.21 -21.46 -7.76
CA PRO A 155 -16.80 -20.64 -6.61
C PRO A 155 -16.80 -21.37 -5.25
N ARG A 156 -17.55 -22.48 -5.15
CA ARG A 156 -17.70 -23.34 -3.96
C ARG A 156 -16.58 -24.36 -3.80
N LEU A 157 -15.78 -24.61 -4.84
CA LEU A 157 -14.65 -25.52 -4.74
C LEU A 157 -13.48 -24.84 -4.04
N PRO A 158 -12.66 -25.60 -3.29
CA PRO A 158 -11.39 -25.11 -2.78
C PRO A 158 -10.51 -24.60 -3.93
N ILE A 159 -9.82 -23.49 -3.71
CA ILE A 159 -9.00 -22.87 -4.76
C ILE A 159 -7.89 -23.82 -5.26
N GLY A 160 -7.39 -24.71 -4.41
CA GLY A 160 -6.41 -25.73 -4.77
C GLY A 160 -6.86 -26.66 -5.89
N CYS A 161 -8.17 -26.88 -6.05
CA CYS A 161 -8.75 -27.72 -7.10
C CYS A 161 -8.53 -27.18 -8.51
N VAL A 162 -8.09 -25.92 -8.65
CA VAL A 162 -7.79 -25.32 -9.95
C VAL A 162 -6.76 -26.13 -10.75
N TRP A 163 -5.87 -26.88 -10.10
CA TRP A 163 -4.85 -27.69 -10.78
C TRP A 163 -5.32 -29.11 -11.14
N GLU A 164 -6.40 -29.59 -10.51
CA GLU A 164 -6.89 -30.97 -10.67
C GLU A 164 -8.06 -31.07 -11.64
N VAL A 165 -8.93 -30.04 -11.68
CA VAL A 165 -10.16 -30.06 -12.48
C VAL A 165 -9.87 -29.68 -13.94
N PRO A 166 -10.44 -30.41 -14.93
CA PRO A 166 -10.34 -30.05 -16.34
C PRO A 166 -11.10 -28.75 -16.64
N SER A 167 -10.67 -28.01 -17.67
CA SER A 167 -11.34 -26.77 -18.07
C SER A 167 -12.77 -27.04 -18.54
N ARG A 168 -13.74 -26.27 -18.02
CA ARG A 168 -15.17 -26.37 -18.38
C ARG A 168 -15.57 -25.44 -19.53
N GLY A 169 -14.59 -24.87 -20.23
CA GLY A 169 -14.81 -23.84 -21.26
C GLY A 169 -14.86 -22.42 -20.67
N ALA A 170 -14.45 -21.44 -21.47
CA ALA A 170 -14.41 -20.04 -21.06
C ALA A 170 -15.79 -19.39 -21.18
N SER A 171 -16.22 -18.64 -20.15
CA SER A 171 -17.43 -17.83 -20.21
C SER A 171 -17.24 -16.61 -21.14
N SER A 172 -18.33 -16.05 -21.68
CA SER A 172 -18.27 -14.88 -22.57
C SER A 172 -17.57 -13.66 -21.95
N ASN A 173 -17.66 -13.51 -20.63
CA ASN A 173 -17.01 -12.43 -19.87
C ASN A 173 -15.60 -12.80 -19.38
N ALA A 174 -15.13 -14.03 -19.61
CA ALA A 174 -13.83 -14.50 -19.15
C ALA A 174 -12.69 -13.66 -19.74
N ALA A 175 -12.77 -13.27 -21.01
CA ALA A 175 -11.72 -12.48 -21.66
C ALA A 175 -11.48 -11.14 -20.97
N ILE A 176 -12.54 -10.42 -20.60
CA ILE A 176 -12.45 -9.12 -19.90
C ILE A 176 -11.88 -9.33 -18.49
N SER A 177 -12.35 -10.34 -17.77
CA SER A 177 -11.85 -10.63 -16.42
C SER A 177 -10.39 -11.08 -16.42
N VAL A 178 -9.99 -11.93 -17.38
CA VAL A 178 -8.61 -12.40 -17.60
C VAL A 178 -7.69 -11.22 -17.92
N PHE A 179 -8.08 -10.40 -18.90
CA PHE A 179 -7.30 -9.21 -19.27
C PHE A 179 -7.13 -8.26 -18.08
N GLY A 180 -8.22 -7.98 -17.35
CA GLY A 180 -8.17 -7.13 -16.16
C GLY A 180 -7.22 -7.66 -15.08
N THR A 181 -7.30 -8.96 -14.77
CA THR A 181 -6.41 -9.59 -13.78
C THR A 181 -4.94 -9.52 -14.20
N ILE A 182 -4.64 -9.84 -15.47
CA ILE A 182 -3.27 -9.77 -16.00
C ILE A 182 -2.75 -8.33 -15.95
N ALA A 183 -3.57 -7.36 -16.38
CA ALA A 183 -3.20 -5.94 -16.40
C ALA A 183 -2.87 -5.42 -14.99
N VAL A 184 -3.67 -5.80 -13.98
CA VAL A 184 -3.43 -5.39 -12.59
C VAL A 184 -2.15 -6.04 -12.01
N ILE A 185 -1.94 -7.34 -12.26
CA ILE A 185 -0.73 -8.05 -11.82
C ILE A 185 0.52 -7.42 -12.45
N ALA A 186 0.52 -7.25 -13.77
CA ALA A 186 1.63 -6.65 -14.50
C ALA A 186 1.87 -5.20 -14.10
N GLY A 187 0.81 -4.40 -13.98
CA GLY A 187 0.90 -2.98 -13.60
C GLY A 187 1.48 -2.78 -12.20
N ASN A 188 1.08 -3.61 -11.21
CA ASN A 188 1.67 -3.57 -9.87
C ASN A 188 3.16 -3.96 -9.89
N GLY A 189 3.53 -4.99 -10.65
CA GLY A 189 4.93 -5.42 -10.82
C GLY A 189 5.80 -4.33 -11.45
N ILE A 190 5.34 -3.74 -12.55
CA ILE A 190 6.02 -2.64 -13.25
C ILE A 190 6.16 -1.43 -12.32
N THR A 191 5.09 -1.07 -11.61
CA THR A 191 5.11 0.07 -10.67
C THR A 191 6.09 -0.17 -9.52
N PHE A 192 6.15 -1.38 -8.97
CA PHE A 192 7.13 -1.74 -7.94
C PHE A 192 8.56 -1.63 -8.45
N ILE A 193 8.87 -2.17 -9.64
CA ILE A 193 10.20 -2.11 -10.24
C ILE A 193 10.59 -0.65 -10.50
N ALA A 194 9.69 0.14 -11.09
CA ALA A 194 9.93 1.56 -11.37
C ALA A 194 10.15 2.37 -10.09
N ALA A 195 9.34 2.15 -9.05
CA ALA A 195 9.49 2.82 -7.75
C ALA A 195 10.78 2.40 -7.02
N THR A 196 11.15 1.12 -7.10
CA THR A 196 12.40 0.59 -6.55
C THR A 196 13.62 1.21 -7.24
N TRP A 197 13.59 1.23 -8.57
CA TRP A 197 14.65 1.83 -9.38
C TRP A 197 14.78 3.33 -9.08
N TYR A 198 13.65 4.04 -8.98
CA TYR A 198 13.62 5.45 -8.58
C TYR A 198 14.27 5.70 -7.22
N LEU A 199 14.02 4.83 -6.24
CA LEU A 199 14.60 4.96 -4.91
C LEU A 199 16.11 4.77 -4.89
N HIS A 200 16.64 3.89 -5.75
CA HIS A 200 18.07 3.59 -5.79
C HIS A 200 18.87 4.54 -6.68
N ASN A 201 18.24 5.12 -7.70
CA ASN A 201 18.96 6.03 -8.58
C ASN A 201 19.29 7.36 -7.86
N ARG A 202 20.56 7.78 -7.94
CA ARG A 202 21.09 8.97 -7.25
C ARG A 202 20.82 10.26 -8.02
N GLU A 203 20.70 10.19 -9.34
CA GLU A 203 20.42 11.36 -10.18
C GLU A 203 18.92 11.58 -10.31
N PHE A 204 18.50 12.85 -10.36
CA PHE A 204 17.10 13.28 -10.42
C PHE A 204 16.72 13.75 -11.84
N PRO A 205 16.52 12.87 -12.83
CA PRO A 205 15.97 13.29 -14.12
C PRO A 205 14.57 13.89 -13.93
N LYS A 206 14.28 15.01 -14.61
CA LYS A 206 12.98 15.71 -14.57
C LYS A 206 11.77 14.80 -14.86
N TRP A 207 11.99 13.69 -15.56
CA TRP A 207 10.98 12.69 -15.91
C TRP A 207 10.44 11.90 -14.70
N ILE A 208 11.13 11.91 -13.55
CA ILE A 208 10.70 11.23 -12.33
C ILE A 208 9.36 11.73 -11.79
N LYS A 209 9.09 13.05 -11.91
CA LYS A 209 7.81 13.62 -11.48
C LYS A 209 6.65 13.05 -12.30
N SER A 210 6.88 12.78 -13.59
CA SER A 210 5.91 12.12 -14.45
C SER A 210 5.64 10.69 -14.00
N VAL A 211 6.70 9.95 -13.63
CA VAL A 211 6.57 8.57 -13.12
C VAL A 211 5.76 8.53 -11.82
N GLN A 212 5.97 9.48 -10.89
CA GLN A 212 5.18 9.57 -9.66
C GLN A 212 3.70 9.82 -9.93
N VAL A 213 3.37 10.75 -10.84
CA VAL A 213 1.97 11.08 -11.16
C VAL A 213 1.28 9.93 -11.90
N VAL A 214 1.92 9.36 -12.92
CA VAL A 214 1.36 8.23 -13.69
C VAL A 214 1.19 7.00 -12.79
N GLY A 215 2.20 6.69 -11.97
CA GLY A 215 2.13 5.62 -10.99
C GLY A 215 0.99 5.84 -9.99
N LEU A 216 0.85 7.04 -9.44
CA LEU A 216 -0.25 7.36 -8.53
C LEU A 216 -1.62 7.20 -9.20
N ILE A 217 -1.81 7.68 -10.44
CA ILE A 217 -3.08 7.53 -11.18
C ILE A 217 -3.42 6.04 -11.35
N PHE A 218 -2.44 5.23 -11.75
CA PHE A 218 -2.63 3.78 -11.86
C PHE A 218 -3.02 3.15 -10.52
N LEU A 219 -2.33 3.49 -9.42
CA LEU A 219 -2.62 2.95 -8.10
C LEU A 219 -3.99 3.40 -7.56
N VAL A 220 -4.40 4.63 -7.86
CA VAL A 220 -5.74 5.13 -7.53
C VAL A 220 -6.81 4.37 -8.31
N ALA A 221 -6.64 4.20 -9.63
CA ALA A 221 -7.57 3.44 -10.44
C ALA A 221 -7.67 1.97 -10.00
N SER A 222 -6.52 1.35 -9.73
CA SER A 222 -6.43 -0.04 -9.22
C SER A 222 -7.09 -0.18 -7.84
N GLY A 223 -6.81 0.74 -6.92
CA GLY A 223 -7.40 0.77 -5.58
C GLY A 223 -8.92 0.93 -5.62
N ILE A 224 -9.42 1.90 -6.37
CA ILE A 224 -10.88 2.11 -6.55
C ILE A 224 -11.52 0.86 -7.18
N GLY A 225 -10.92 0.32 -8.24
CA GLY A 225 -11.42 -0.89 -8.90
C GLY A 225 -11.50 -2.11 -7.97
N ALA A 226 -10.47 -2.31 -7.15
CA ALA A 226 -10.47 -3.36 -6.12
C ALA A 226 -11.54 -3.11 -5.05
N THR A 227 -11.65 -1.88 -4.51
CA THR A 227 -12.67 -1.52 -3.51
C THR A 227 -14.09 -1.75 -4.03
N VAL A 228 -14.40 -1.28 -5.25
CA VAL A 228 -15.71 -1.49 -5.86
C VAL A 228 -16.02 -2.98 -5.99
N ARG A 229 -15.05 -3.79 -6.47
CA ARG A 229 -15.22 -5.23 -6.56
C ARG A 229 -15.43 -5.89 -5.19
N VAL A 230 -14.70 -5.47 -4.15
CA VAL A 230 -14.88 -5.99 -2.79
C VAL A 230 -16.30 -5.72 -2.30
N ILE A 231 -16.77 -4.48 -2.44
CA ILE A 231 -18.11 -4.08 -1.97
C ILE A 231 -19.21 -4.84 -2.72
N MET A 232 -19.06 -5.02 -4.03
CA MET A 232 -20.07 -5.72 -4.83
C MET A 232 -20.12 -7.23 -4.56
N VAL A 233 -18.96 -7.87 -4.37
CA VAL A 233 -18.86 -9.33 -4.29
C VAL A 233 -19.03 -9.85 -2.86
N SER A 234 -18.66 -9.08 -1.84
CA SER A 234 -18.72 -9.55 -0.45
C SER A 234 -20.15 -9.66 0.05
N GLN A 235 -20.43 -10.69 0.87
CA GLN A 235 -21.70 -10.81 1.59
C GLN A 235 -21.88 -9.73 2.65
N ALA A 236 -20.78 -9.18 3.18
CA ALA A 236 -20.82 -8.15 4.21
C ALA A 236 -21.45 -6.82 3.74
N PHE A 237 -21.32 -6.46 2.45
CA PHE A 237 -21.84 -5.19 1.92
C PHE A 237 -22.73 -5.33 0.70
N GLY A 238 -22.47 -6.35 -0.13
CA GLY A 238 -23.15 -6.57 -1.39
C GLY A 238 -24.00 -7.83 -1.36
N SER A 239 -24.14 -8.43 -2.54
CA SER A 239 -24.87 -9.69 -2.72
C SER A 239 -23.93 -10.66 -3.41
N PRO A 240 -23.44 -11.69 -2.70
CA PRO A 240 -22.54 -12.66 -3.30
C PRO A 240 -23.30 -13.42 -4.40
N PRO A 241 -22.60 -13.92 -5.44
CA PRO A 241 -23.25 -14.70 -6.48
C PRO A 241 -24.06 -15.86 -5.89
N GLU A 242 -25.29 -16.06 -6.35
CA GLU A 242 -26.16 -17.16 -5.87
C GLU A 242 -25.50 -18.53 -5.96
N SER A 243 -24.55 -18.69 -6.90
CA SER A 243 -23.74 -19.89 -7.06
C SER A 243 -22.86 -20.24 -5.86
N VAL A 244 -22.62 -19.34 -4.90
CA VAL A 244 -21.78 -19.58 -3.72
C VAL A 244 -22.56 -20.30 -2.60
N ARG A 245 -23.87 -20.03 -2.45
CA ARG A 245 -24.75 -20.67 -1.44
C ARG A 245 -24.15 -20.67 -0.03
N LEU A 246 -23.91 -19.47 0.51
CA LEU A 246 -23.35 -19.30 1.85
C LEU A 246 -24.32 -19.74 2.94
N VAL A 247 -23.83 -20.47 3.93
CA VAL A 247 -24.54 -20.90 5.13
C VAL A 247 -23.71 -20.59 6.38
N GLY A 248 -24.38 -20.30 7.50
CA GLY A 248 -23.74 -19.91 8.75
C GLY A 248 -24.12 -18.50 9.18
N SER A 249 -23.39 -17.95 10.16
CA SER A 249 -23.52 -16.55 10.59
C SER A 249 -23.13 -15.62 9.44
N SER A 250 -23.80 -14.48 9.32
CA SER A 250 -23.55 -13.54 8.23
C SER A 250 -22.12 -13.00 8.30
N GLU A 251 -21.45 -12.83 7.16
CA GLU A 251 -20.16 -12.12 7.11
C GLU A 251 -20.29 -10.63 7.53
N GLY A 252 -21.53 -10.10 7.55
CA GLY A 252 -21.87 -8.79 8.09
C GLY A 252 -22.03 -8.75 9.62
N ASP A 253 -22.08 -9.90 10.30
CA ASP A 253 -22.22 -9.94 11.75
C ASP A 253 -20.93 -9.49 12.43
N TRP A 254 -21.06 -8.56 13.39
CA TRP A 254 -19.92 -7.97 14.08
C TRP A 254 -19.34 -8.90 15.13
N GLY A 255 -18.05 -9.22 14.98
CA GLY A 255 -17.26 -9.96 15.96
C GLY A 255 -16.13 -9.13 16.57
N PHE A 256 -15.56 -9.61 17.69
CA PHE A 256 -14.42 -8.95 18.35
C PHE A 256 -13.23 -8.73 17.39
N GLY A 257 -12.87 -9.75 16.59
CA GLY A 257 -11.77 -9.65 15.63
C GLY A 257 -11.99 -8.57 14.56
N GLN A 258 -13.22 -8.44 14.06
CA GLN A 258 -13.58 -7.42 13.09
C GLN A 258 -13.51 -6.01 13.70
N LEU A 259 -14.01 -5.83 14.92
CA LEU A 259 -13.90 -4.55 15.64
C LEU A 259 -12.43 -4.21 15.93
N LEU A 260 -11.64 -5.18 16.37
CA LEU A 260 -10.22 -5.01 16.65
C LEU A 260 -9.46 -4.53 15.40
N THR A 261 -9.74 -5.11 14.23
CA THR A 261 -9.10 -4.68 12.98
C THR A 261 -9.41 -3.24 12.59
N LEU A 262 -10.57 -2.69 13.00
CA LEU A 262 -10.89 -1.28 12.82
C LEU A 262 -10.22 -0.41 13.88
N LEU A 263 -10.18 -0.87 15.13
CA LEU A 263 -9.58 -0.13 16.23
C LEU A 263 -8.08 0.09 16.03
N LEU A 264 -7.39 -0.83 15.34
CA LEU A 264 -5.98 -0.65 14.99
C LEU A 264 -5.74 0.59 14.09
N LEU A 265 -6.73 1.06 13.32
CA LEU A 265 -6.59 2.30 12.52
C LEU A 265 -6.46 3.55 13.40
N VAL A 266 -6.73 3.45 14.70
CA VAL A 266 -6.56 4.55 15.65
C VAL A 266 -5.07 4.76 15.97
N LEU A 267 -4.20 3.75 15.86
CA LEU A 267 -2.78 3.88 16.23
C LEU A 267 -2.03 4.95 15.41
N PRO A 268 -2.16 5.02 14.07
CA PRO A 268 -1.53 6.09 13.29
C PRO A 268 -2.09 7.48 13.63
N LEU A 269 -3.36 7.56 14.06
CA LEU A 269 -4.00 8.81 14.50
C LEU A 269 -3.46 9.28 15.85
N ILE A 270 -3.27 8.36 16.81
CA ILE A 270 -2.65 8.68 18.10
C ILE A 270 -1.25 9.25 17.88
N SER A 271 -0.42 8.60 17.08
CA SER A 271 0.92 9.10 16.75
C SER A 271 0.89 10.48 16.09
N THR A 272 -0.15 10.78 15.32
CA THR A 272 -0.35 12.11 14.73
C THR A 272 -0.70 13.16 15.78
N VAL A 273 -1.58 12.82 16.74
CA VAL A 273 -1.95 13.72 17.85
C VAL A 273 -0.75 14.04 18.74
N GLU A 274 0.10 13.06 19.04
CA GLU A 274 1.35 13.25 19.79
C GLU A 274 2.28 14.26 19.12
N ILE A 275 2.37 14.21 17.77
CA ILE A 275 3.16 15.17 16.99
C ILE A 275 2.53 16.55 17.02
N MET A 276 1.20 16.66 16.87
CA MET A 276 0.49 17.93 16.93
C MET A 276 0.62 18.62 18.30
N ARG A 277 0.66 17.82 19.38
CA ARG A 277 0.90 18.32 20.75
C ARG A 277 2.36 18.69 21.01
N GLY A 278 3.28 18.36 20.10
CA GLY A 278 4.71 18.61 20.26
C GLY A 278 5.41 17.64 21.20
N GLU A 279 4.76 16.53 21.58
CA GLU A 279 5.36 15.48 22.41
C GLU A 279 6.43 14.70 21.62
N THR A 280 6.26 14.59 20.30
CA THR A 280 7.22 13.96 19.39
C THR A 280 7.63 14.89 18.25
N ARG A 281 8.94 15.13 18.08
CA ARG A 281 9.48 15.87 16.92
C ARG A 281 9.63 14.95 15.71
N THR A 282 9.07 15.35 14.57
CA THR A 282 9.32 14.67 13.30
C THR A 282 10.70 15.07 12.75
N PRO A 283 11.49 14.12 12.25
CA PRO A 283 12.74 14.47 11.57
C PRO A 283 12.46 15.34 10.33
N PRO A 284 13.31 16.34 10.03
CA PRO A 284 13.19 17.14 8.82
C PRO A 284 13.30 16.24 7.58
N SER A 285 12.46 16.50 6.57
CA SER A 285 12.54 15.85 5.25
C SER A 285 13.59 16.56 4.40
N LYS A 286 14.24 15.85 3.48
CA LYS A 286 15.15 16.47 2.49
C LYS A 286 14.46 17.57 1.66
N VAL A 287 13.13 17.44 1.47
CA VAL A 287 12.33 18.48 0.79
C VAL A 287 12.31 19.78 1.58
N ASP A 288 12.43 19.70 2.91
CA ASP A 288 12.45 20.85 3.81
C ASP A 288 13.81 21.56 3.71
N ASP A 289 14.89 20.79 3.63
CA ASP A 289 16.25 21.30 3.40
C ASP A 289 16.37 22.02 2.05
N ASP A 290 15.85 21.41 0.96
CA ASP A 290 15.85 22.01 -0.39
C ASP A 290 15.00 23.30 -0.44
N PHE A 291 13.90 23.37 0.32
CA PHE A 291 13.06 24.55 0.41
C PHE A 291 13.69 25.67 1.25
N GLN A 292 14.40 25.31 2.34
CA GLN A 292 15.17 26.26 3.14
C GLN A 292 16.30 26.86 2.30
N SER A 293 17.07 26.03 1.60
CA SER A 293 18.10 26.49 0.66
C SER A 293 17.53 27.38 -0.44
N GLY A 294 16.36 27.03 -1.01
CA GLY A 294 15.70 27.85 -2.01
C GLY A 294 15.22 29.21 -1.48
N LYS A 295 14.75 29.28 -0.22
CA LYS A 295 14.40 30.55 0.45
C LYS A 295 15.63 31.39 0.74
N ASP A 296 16.72 30.78 1.18
CA ASP A 296 17.96 31.47 1.47
C ASP A 296 18.56 32.06 0.17
N ASP A 297 18.50 31.30 -0.94
CA ASP A 297 18.89 31.77 -2.27
C ASP A 297 18.00 32.91 -2.79
N GLU A 298 16.67 32.82 -2.59
CA GLU A 298 15.73 33.87 -3.00
C GLU A 298 15.89 35.14 -2.16
N MET A 299 16.21 35.01 -0.87
CA MET A 299 16.51 36.11 0.05
C MET A 299 17.86 36.75 -0.27
N MET A 300 18.88 35.96 -0.66
CA MET A 300 20.16 36.45 -1.19
C MET A 300 20.00 37.18 -2.54
N LEU A 301 19.09 36.73 -3.40
CA LEU A 301 18.79 37.37 -4.69
C LEU A 301 17.97 38.65 -4.53
N GLN A 302 16.99 38.69 -3.61
CA GLN A 302 16.26 39.92 -3.27
C GLN A 302 17.11 40.93 -2.50
N GLY A 303 18.07 40.47 -1.69
CA GLY A 303 19.05 41.32 -1.00
C GLY A 303 20.02 42.06 -1.93
N LYS A 304 20.14 41.67 -3.20
CA LYS A 304 21.01 42.36 -4.18
C LYS A 304 20.39 43.58 -4.87
N SER A 305 19.10 43.88 -4.64
CA SER A 305 18.43 45.04 -5.27
C SER A 305 18.23 46.25 -4.34
N GLY A 306 18.82 46.27 -3.15
CA GLY A 306 18.67 47.43 -2.26
C GLY A 306 19.74 47.51 -1.18
N ARG A 307 20.57 48.55 -1.30
CA ARG A 307 21.48 49.15 -0.30
C ARG A 307 22.79 48.42 0.05
N HIS A 308 23.86 49.10 -0.37
CA HIS A 308 25.09 49.43 0.37
C HIS A 308 25.66 48.41 1.36
N ASN A 309 26.87 47.94 1.04
CA ASN A 309 27.84 47.29 1.90
C ASN A 309 27.83 47.82 3.35
N GLU A 310 27.41 46.98 4.29
CA GLU A 310 27.89 47.08 5.67
C GLU A 310 28.26 45.67 6.15
N PHE A 311 29.56 45.43 6.17
CA PHE A 311 30.19 44.18 6.59
C PHE A 311 30.11 44.14 8.12
N GLN A 312 29.36 43.19 8.68
CA GLN A 312 29.31 42.98 10.12
C GLN A 312 30.31 41.86 10.49
N PRO A 313 31.43 42.15 11.19
CA PRO A 313 32.39 41.12 11.55
C PRO A 313 31.85 40.24 12.69
N SER A 314 32.19 38.95 12.62
CA SER A 314 31.86 37.93 13.62
C SER A 314 32.50 38.21 14.99
N PRO A 315 31.88 37.84 16.12
CA PRO A 315 32.30 38.28 17.47
C PRO A 315 33.51 37.55 18.08
N PHE A 316 34.21 36.69 17.33
CA PHE A 316 35.17 35.74 17.92
C PHE A 316 36.61 35.80 17.40
N GLU A 317 36.98 36.84 16.64
CA GLU A 317 38.33 36.97 16.10
C GLU A 317 39.10 38.10 16.78
N GLY A 318 39.37 37.91 18.08
CA GLY A 318 39.97 38.92 18.93
C GLY A 318 40.71 38.35 20.14
N ARG A 319 41.63 37.41 19.93
CA ARG A 319 42.73 37.13 20.90
C ARG A 319 43.85 36.31 20.28
N SER A 320 44.63 36.94 19.40
CA SER A 320 45.96 36.44 19.05
C SER A 320 47.01 36.93 20.05
N ASN A 321 47.75 35.98 20.60
CA ASN A 321 49.17 36.11 20.97
C ASN A 321 49.56 37.19 21.98
N PHE A 322 49.44 36.86 23.26
CA PHE A 322 50.35 37.37 24.29
C PHE A 322 50.76 36.20 25.18
N PHE A 323 51.83 35.50 24.83
CA PHE A 323 52.84 34.93 25.74
C PHE A 323 53.85 34.10 24.93
N ALA A 324 54.88 34.77 24.42
CA ALA A 324 56.17 34.17 24.09
C ALA A 324 57.29 35.15 24.51
N ARG A 325 57.97 34.81 25.61
CA ARG A 325 59.25 35.29 26.20
C ARG A 325 59.09 35.09 27.71
N LYS A 326 59.82 34.21 28.39
CA LYS A 326 61.23 33.87 28.29
C LYS A 326 61.46 32.46 28.84
#